data_AF-A0A955ADF3-F1
#
_entry.id   AF-A0A955ADF3-F1
#
_cell.length_a   1.000
_cell.length_b   1.000
_cell.length_c   1.000
_cell.angle_alpha   90.00
_cell.angle_beta   90.00
_cell.angle_gamma   90.00
#
_symmetry.space_group_name_H-M   'P 1'
#
loop_
_entity.id
_entity.type
_entity.pdbx_description
1 polymer ?
#
loop_
_entity_poly.entity_id
_entity_poly.type
_entity_poly.pdbx_seq_one_letter_code
_entity_poly.pdbx_strand_id
1 'polypeptide(L)'
;MRTHFRLAVGIFIQTIGLLAASCLIAAENRWQATTGSFLDANNWSAGIPSSSDTVIVNNGGVAVLAEGTSMVDAIRLGYLDETTFQGESGSIEVAGGTLTANSVFVGDFFTPGSLTVSDGALTVGDGGMSFGRDGSDGTFSITGGTATSTGKLTFGPSMGSQGVLTIKGGQLHAGTTTLGILGEGTWNQSGGLFAQLNGDLAIGDGGLAEQDDPGDRLGTLNLSGGIVIASDALAVGNRRGSGIANVSGGVIAVTGSSNIDDGNIYVGRGKDWEFLQGTGMFVAPSELNVVGNEAVIIANNSLLMNPNGVAESATLGVGITG
;
A
#
# COMPACT_ATOMS: atom_id res chain seq x y z
N MET A 1 -55.68 -74.25 9.53
CA MET A 1 -54.88 -73.21 8.87
C MET A 1 -54.20 -72.37 9.94
N ARG A 2 -52.89 -72.53 10.13
CA ARG A 2 -52.09 -71.70 11.04
C ARG A 2 -51.15 -70.85 10.18
N THR A 3 -51.43 -69.56 10.09
CA THR A 3 -50.61 -68.57 9.40
C THR A 3 -49.55 -68.06 10.37
N HIS A 4 -48.29 -68.39 10.10
CA HIS A 4 -47.13 -67.87 10.84
C HIS A 4 -46.76 -66.49 10.29
N PHE A 5 -47.04 -65.44 11.06
CA PHE A 5 -46.57 -64.08 10.79
C PHE A 5 -45.18 -63.92 11.42
N ARG A 6 -44.13 -63.84 10.59
CA ARG A 6 -42.76 -63.52 11.05
C ARG A 6 -42.53 -62.04 10.84
N LEU A 7 -42.48 -61.28 11.94
CA LEU A 7 -42.12 -59.87 11.96
C LEU A 7 -40.58 -59.77 11.99
N ALA A 8 -39.98 -59.34 10.88
CA ALA A 8 -38.56 -59.04 10.80
C ALA A 8 -38.34 -57.58 11.22
N VAL A 9 -37.73 -57.37 12.39
CA VAL A 9 -37.34 -56.04 12.87
C VAL A 9 -35.94 -55.74 12.30
N GLY A 10 -35.89 -54.92 11.25
CA GLY A 10 -34.65 -54.37 10.72
C GLY A 10 -34.23 -53.16 11.53
N ILE A 11 -33.12 -53.26 12.25
CA ILE A 11 -32.50 -52.14 12.97
C ILE A 11 -31.75 -51.28 11.94
N PHE A 12 -32.29 -50.10 11.65
CA PHE A 12 -31.67 -49.11 10.77
C PHE A 12 -30.82 -48.17 11.64
N ILE A 13 -29.50 -48.40 11.69
CA ILE A 13 -28.57 -47.49 12.37
C ILE A 13 -28.31 -46.33 11.42
N GLN A 14 -29.01 -45.21 11.62
CA GLN A 14 -28.64 -43.93 10.99
C GLN A 14 -27.40 -43.40 11.69
N THR A 15 -26.24 -43.49 11.03
CA THR A 15 -25.04 -42.78 11.42
C THR A 15 -25.30 -41.29 11.23
N ILE A 16 -25.59 -40.58 12.33
CA ILE A 16 -25.62 -39.11 12.36
C ILE A 16 -24.17 -38.66 12.19
N GLY A 17 -23.79 -38.32 10.96
CA GLY A 17 -22.52 -37.67 10.66
C GLY A 17 -22.52 -36.30 11.31
N LEU A 18 -21.84 -36.19 12.45
CA LEU A 18 -21.59 -34.93 13.13
C LEU A 18 -20.68 -34.10 12.21
N LEU A 19 -21.29 -33.25 11.37
CA LEU A 19 -20.59 -32.20 10.65
C LEU A 19 -20.15 -31.17 11.69
N ALA A 20 -18.99 -31.42 12.30
CA ALA A 20 -18.27 -30.36 12.98
C ALA A 20 -17.94 -29.32 11.91
N ALA A 21 -18.70 -28.23 11.88
CA ALA A 21 -18.29 -27.03 11.18
C ALA A 21 -17.02 -26.55 11.90
N SER A 22 -15.87 -27.03 11.44
CA SER A 22 -14.59 -26.48 11.83
C SER A 22 -14.65 -25.01 11.44
N CYS A 23 -14.70 -24.13 12.44
CA CYS A 23 -14.43 -22.72 12.25
C CYS A 23 -13.05 -22.67 11.58
N LEU A 24 -13.03 -22.37 10.28
CA LEU A 24 -11.80 -22.18 9.52
C LEU A 24 -11.22 -20.84 10.01
N ILE A 25 -10.46 -20.91 11.10
CA ILE A 25 -9.59 -19.80 11.49
C ILE A 25 -8.62 -19.63 10.33
N ALA A 26 -8.39 -18.39 9.91
CA ALA A 26 -7.40 -18.09 8.88
C ALA A 26 -6.07 -18.75 9.27
N ALA A 27 -5.63 -19.73 8.48
CA ALA A 27 -4.42 -20.46 8.78
C ALA A 27 -3.22 -19.64 8.30
N GLU A 28 -2.20 -19.55 9.15
CA GLU A 28 -0.91 -19.07 8.68
C GLU A 28 -0.29 -20.11 7.76
N ASN A 29 0.09 -19.69 6.56
CA ASN A 29 0.77 -20.53 5.60
C ASN A 29 2.13 -19.90 5.25
N ARG A 30 3.20 -20.58 5.65
CA ARG A 30 4.55 -20.01 5.65
C ARG A 30 5.35 -20.53 4.47
N TRP A 31 6.03 -19.62 3.78
CA TRP A 31 6.95 -19.95 2.71
C TRP A 31 8.19 -20.64 3.25
N GLN A 32 8.62 -21.71 2.59
CA GLN A 32 9.73 -22.58 3.04
C GLN A 32 10.90 -22.62 2.05
N ALA A 33 10.67 -22.25 0.79
CA ALA A 33 11.70 -22.29 -0.24
C ALA A 33 12.59 -21.03 -0.22
N THR A 34 13.77 -21.12 -0.84
CA THR A 34 14.60 -19.93 -1.12
C THR A 34 14.00 -19.14 -2.29
N THR A 35 13.66 -19.80 -3.39
CA THR A 35 12.95 -19.19 -4.52
C THR A 35 12.14 -20.27 -5.21
N GLY A 36 10.91 -19.97 -5.64
CA GLY A 36 10.06 -20.99 -6.24
C GLY A 36 8.69 -20.47 -6.66
N SER A 37 7.92 -21.35 -7.28
CA SER A 37 6.54 -21.06 -7.69
C SER A 37 5.63 -20.89 -6.47
N PHE A 38 4.84 -19.82 -6.47
CA PHE A 38 3.78 -19.57 -5.48
C PHE A 38 2.73 -20.70 -5.48
N LEU A 39 2.56 -21.40 -6.61
CA LEU A 39 1.55 -22.47 -6.78
C LEU A 39 2.12 -23.88 -6.54
N ASP A 40 3.37 -24.02 -6.10
CA ASP A 40 3.91 -25.32 -5.70
C ASP A 40 3.63 -25.57 -4.21
N ALA A 41 2.83 -26.61 -3.94
CA ALA A 41 2.47 -27.01 -2.57
C ALA A 41 3.68 -27.28 -1.67
N ASN A 42 4.81 -27.72 -2.24
CA ASN A 42 6.01 -28.06 -1.47
C ASN A 42 6.78 -26.82 -0.97
N ASN A 43 6.47 -25.64 -1.50
CA ASN A 43 7.10 -24.39 -1.05
C ASN A 43 6.38 -23.79 0.16
N TRP A 44 5.27 -24.39 0.61
CA TRP A 44 4.39 -23.87 1.65
C TRP A 44 4.19 -24.86 2.78
N SER A 45 4.17 -24.39 4.02
CA SER A 45 4.03 -25.23 5.21
C SER A 45 2.70 -25.99 5.29
N ALA A 46 1.65 -25.47 4.64
CA ALA A 46 0.31 -26.05 4.65
C ALA A 46 -0.24 -26.35 3.24
N GLY A 47 0.64 -26.49 2.24
CA GLY A 47 0.25 -26.66 0.84
C GLY A 47 -0.12 -25.34 0.16
N ILE A 48 -0.73 -25.39 -1.04
CA ILE A 48 -1.04 -24.17 -1.81
C ILE A 48 -2.00 -23.26 -1.03
N PRO A 49 -1.67 -21.97 -0.81
CA PRO A 49 -2.55 -21.04 -0.11
C PRO A 49 -3.91 -20.89 -0.78
N SER A 50 -4.93 -20.71 0.06
CA SER A 50 -6.34 -20.51 -0.27
C SER A 50 -6.85 -19.17 0.26
N SER A 51 -8.09 -18.81 -0.08
CA SER A 51 -8.67 -17.50 0.23
C SER A 51 -8.89 -17.22 1.72
N SER A 52 -8.77 -18.24 2.58
CA SER A 52 -8.81 -18.07 4.03
C SER A 52 -7.43 -17.88 4.65
N ASP A 53 -6.35 -18.05 3.90
CA ASP A 53 -5.02 -18.15 4.49
C ASP A 53 -4.34 -16.78 4.58
N THR A 54 -3.59 -16.59 5.66
CA THR A 54 -2.58 -15.53 5.72
C THR A 54 -1.25 -16.12 5.27
N VAL A 55 -0.72 -15.64 4.15
CA VAL A 55 0.59 -16.08 3.67
C VAL A 55 1.70 -15.22 4.27
N ILE A 56 2.75 -15.89 4.72
CA ILE A 56 3.90 -15.25 5.36
C ILE A 56 5.17 -15.67 4.61
N VAL A 57 5.93 -14.70 4.13
CA VAL A 57 7.28 -14.90 3.59
C VAL A 57 8.25 -14.14 4.49
N ASN A 58 9.03 -14.87 5.29
CA ASN A 58 9.94 -14.28 6.28
C ASN A 58 11.22 -15.13 6.51
N ASN A 59 11.67 -15.82 5.47
CA ASN A 59 12.80 -16.76 5.45
C ASN A 59 13.90 -16.37 4.43
N GLY A 60 13.96 -15.09 4.07
CA GLY A 60 14.84 -14.56 3.02
C GLY A 60 14.44 -14.95 1.59
N GLY A 61 13.36 -15.72 1.42
CA GLY A 61 12.97 -16.28 0.13
C GLY A 61 12.13 -15.37 -0.76
N VAL A 62 11.95 -15.81 -2.01
CA VAL A 62 11.14 -15.16 -3.04
C VAL A 62 10.08 -16.13 -3.57
N ALA A 63 8.80 -15.82 -3.33
CA ALA A 63 7.69 -16.55 -3.94
C ALA A 63 7.28 -15.89 -5.26
N VAL A 64 7.28 -16.66 -6.35
CA VAL A 64 7.03 -16.15 -7.71
C VAL A 64 5.70 -16.69 -8.24
N LEU A 65 4.76 -15.80 -8.54
CA LEU A 65 3.53 -16.12 -9.27
C LEU A 65 3.69 -15.77 -10.75
N ALA A 66 4.33 -16.67 -11.50
CA ALA A 66 4.58 -16.51 -12.94
C ALA A 66 3.33 -16.72 -13.80
N GLU A 67 2.40 -17.55 -13.35
CA GLU A 67 1.14 -17.85 -14.05
C GLU A 67 0.04 -18.28 -13.07
N GLY A 68 -1.17 -18.45 -13.57
CA GLY A 68 -2.32 -18.93 -12.79
C GLY A 68 -2.98 -17.86 -11.92
N THR A 69 -3.80 -18.30 -10.97
CA THR A 69 -4.53 -17.42 -10.06
C THR A 69 -4.41 -17.94 -8.64
N SER A 70 -4.19 -17.04 -7.69
CA SER A 70 -4.27 -17.33 -6.27
C SER A 70 -5.05 -16.24 -5.55
N MET A 71 -5.81 -16.63 -4.54
CA MET A 71 -6.53 -15.74 -3.65
C MET A 71 -6.15 -16.12 -2.22
N VAL A 72 -5.79 -15.14 -1.42
CA VAL A 72 -5.43 -15.27 0.00
C VAL A 72 -6.17 -14.21 0.81
N ASP A 73 -6.26 -14.35 2.12
CA ASP A 73 -6.83 -13.29 2.96
C ASP A 73 -5.80 -12.16 3.15
N ALA A 74 -4.61 -12.50 3.63
CA ALA A 74 -3.57 -11.50 3.89
C ALA A 74 -2.21 -11.97 3.39
N ILE A 75 -1.37 -11.01 3.02
CA ILE A 75 0.04 -11.21 2.68
C ILE A 75 0.90 -10.46 3.70
N ARG A 76 1.89 -11.13 4.28
CA ARG A 76 2.91 -10.51 5.15
C ARG A 76 4.31 -10.86 4.65
N LEU A 77 5.10 -9.86 4.26
CA LEU A 77 6.43 -10.02 3.70
C LEU A 77 7.47 -9.35 4.60
N GLY A 78 8.49 -10.10 5.01
CA GLY A 78 9.44 -9.62 6.02
C GLY A 78 8.72 -9.39 7.34
N TYR A 79 8.27 -10.47 7.98
CA TYR A 79 7.51 -10.44 9.24
C TYR A 79 8.31 -11.06 10.39
N LEU A 80 8.47 -10.33 11.48
CA LEU A 80 8.98 -10.85 12.75
C LEU A 80 7.89 -11.64 13.45
N ASP A 81 8.18 -12.92 13.71
CA ASP A 81 7.31 -13.75 14.50
C ASP A 81 7.34 -13.30 15.97
N GLU A 82 6.22 -12.77 16.47
CA GLU A 82 6.11 -12.22 17.83
C GLU A 82 6.38 -13.26 18.94
N THR A 83 6.27 -14.56 18.64
CA THR A 83 6.50 -15.61 19.64
C THR A 83 7.97 -15.98 19.77
N THR A 84 8.68 -15.96 18.65
CA THR A 84 10.10 -16.34 18.60
C THR A 84 11.05 -15.15 18.55
N PHE A 85 10.52 -13.95 18.25
CA PHE A 85 11.29 -12.76 17.92
C PHE A 85 12.33 -13.03 16.83
N GLN A 86 11.99 -13.90 15.89
CA GLN A 86 12.79 -14.20 14.71
C GLN A 86 12.01 -13.82 13.46
N GLY A 87 12.70 -13.22 12.51
CA GLY A 87 12.17 -12.88 11.22
C GLY A 87 13.30 -12.49 10.30
N GLU A 88 13.21 -12.97 9.06
CA GLU A 88 14.08 -12.54 7.98
C GLU A 88 13.27 -11.73 6.99
N SER A 89 13.97 -11.22 5.97
CA SER A 89 13.29 -10.61 4.85
C SER A 89 12.35 -11.59 4.13
N GLY A 90 11.47 -11.09 3.28
CA GLY A 90 10.70 -11.94 2.39
C GLY A 90 10.15 -11.17 1.21
N SER A 91 9.92 -11.89 0.12
CA SER A 91 9.53 -11.26 -1.13
C SER A 91 8.48 -12.04 -1.91
N ILE A 92 7.63 -11.31 -2.62
CA ILE A 92 6.75 -11.85 -3.66
C ILE A 92 7.01 -11.14 -4.99
N GLU A 93 7.04 -11.91 -6.08
CA GLU A 93 7.00 -11.40 -7.45
C GLU A 93 5.75 -11.90 -8.19
N VAL A 94 4.93 -10.98 -8.69
CA VAL A 94 3.79 -11.27 -9.56
C VAL A 94 4.20 -11.06 -11.02
N ALA A 95 4.77 -12.12 -11.62
CA ALA A 95 5.44 -12.10 -12.92
C ALA A 95 4.57 -12.49 -14.11
N GLY A 96 3.28 -12.77 -13.90
CA GLY A 96 2.32 -13.03 -14.99
C GLY A 96 0.97 -13.59 -14.54
N GLY A 97 0.89 -14.17 -13.34
CA GLY A 97 -0.38 -14.62 -12.76
C GLY A 97 -1.24 -13.50 -12.17
N THR A 98 -2.37 -13.89 -11.57
CA THR A 98 -3.25 -12.99 -10.80
C THR A 98 -3.22 -13.36 -9.32
N LEU A 99 -2.77 -12.43 -8.48
CA LEU A 99 -2.78 -12.58 -7.02
C LEU A 99 -3.84 -11.64 -6.43
N THR A 100 -4.78 -12.21 -5.67
CA THR A 100 -5.78 -11.45 -4.93
C THR A 100 -5.54 -11.60 -3.43
N ALA A 101 -5.55 -10.49 -2.70
CA ALA A 101 -5.51 -10.47 -1.24
C ALA A 101 -6.54 -9.48 -0.68
N ASN A 102 -7.01 -9.67 0.55
CA ASN A 102 -7.79 -8.64 1.24
C ASN A 102 -6.86 -7.55 1.82
N SER A 103 -5.67 -7.93 2.30
CA SER A 103 -4.66 -7.00 2.81
C SER A 103 -3.23 -7.41 2.47
N VAL A 104 -2.33 -6.43 2.38
CA VAL A 104 -0.90 -6.65 2.13
C VAL A 104 -0.05 -5.80 3.06
N PHE A 105 0.87 -6.44 3.77
CA PHE A 105 1.84 -5.81 4.65
C PHE A 105 3.25 -6.20 4.22
N VAL A 106 4.10 -5.21 3.94
CA VAL A 106 5.45 -5.43 3.42
C VAL A 106 6.45 -4.65 4.25
N GLY A 107 7.40 -5.36 4.83
CA GLY A 107 8.16 -4.86 5.95
C GLY A 107 7.23 -4.70 7.15
N ASP A 108 7.20 -5.69 8.02
CA ASP A 108 6.36 -5.71 9.21
C ASP A 108 7.21 -6.09 10.42
N PHE A 109 7.16 -5.30 11.49
CA PHE A 109 7.91 -5.52 12.73
C PHE A 109 9.43 -5.65 12.57
N PHE A 110 10.11 -4.57 12.19
CA PHE A 110 11.59 -4.47 12.08
C PHE A 110 12.29 -5.38 11.06
N THR A 111 11.55 -6.17 10.27
CA THR A 111 12.12 -7.02 9.21
C THR A 111 11.76 -6.48 7.83
N PRO A 112 12.69 -6.40 6.86
CA PRO A 112 12.41 -5.75 5.58
C PRO A 112 11.64 -6.68 4.62
N GLY A 113 10.74 -6.11 3.82
CA GLY A 113 9.98 -6.88 2.82
C GLY A 113 10.03 -6.26 1.43
N SER A 114 9.77 -7.07 0.40
CA SER A 114 9.61 -6.56 -0.97
C SER A 114 8.45 -7.20 -1.74
N LEU A 115 7.75 -6.38 -2.52
CA LEU A 115 6.71 -6.83 -3.45
C LEU A 115 6.99 -6.26 -4.83
N THR A 116 6.97 -7.10 -5.86
CA THR A 116 7.16 -6.69 -7.25
C THR A 116 6.01 -7.16 -8.13
N VAL A 117 5.50 -6.28 -9.00
CA VAL A 117 4.58 -6.62 -10.09
C VAL A 117 5.29 -6.30 -11.41
N SER A 118 5.67 -7.35 -12.15
CA SER A 118 6.48 -7.23 -13.37
C SER A 118 5.67 -7.45 -14.65
N ASP A 119 4.65 -8.30 -14.64
CA ASP A 119 3.75 -8.51 -15.80
C ASP A 119 2.33 -8.97 -15.41
N GLY A 120 2.13 -9.51 -14.20
CA GLY A 120 0.84 -10.03 -13.77
C GLY A 120 -0.10 -8.97 -13.16
N ALA A 121 -1.12 -9.47 -12.45
CA ALA A 121 -2.12 -8.65 -11.80
C ALA A 121 -2.13 -8.87 -10.27
N LEU A 122 -2.01 -7.78 -9.51
CA LEU A 122 -2.22 -7.77 -8.06
C LEU A 122 -3.51 -7.02 -7.75
N THR A 123 -4.45 -7.66 -7.06
CA THR A 123 -5.67 -7.01 -6.55
C THR A 123 -5.71 -7.11 -5.04
N VAL A 124 -5.82 -5.97 -4.37
CA VAL A 124 -5.93 -5.86 -2.92
C VAL A 124 -7.27 -5.22 -2.57
N GLY A 125 -8.01 -5.88 -1.69
CA GLY A 125 -9.32 -5.43 -1.23
C GLY A 125 -9.25 -4.24 -0.28
N ASP A 126 -10.31 -4.08 0.50
CA ASP A 126 -10.52 -2.92 1.37
C ASP A 126 -9.58 -2.88 2.58
N GLY A 127 -8.93 -4.01 2.91
CA GLY A 127 -7.86 -4.05 3.92
C GLY A 127 -6.64 -3.20 3.53
N GLY A 128 -6.43 -2.95 2.23
CA GLY A 128 -5.40 -2.06 1.72
C GLY A 128 -3.98 -2.63 1.78
N MET A 129 -3.02 -1.78 1.42
CA MET A 129 -1.60 -2.10 1.37
C MET A 129 -0.79 -1.16 2.26
N SER A 130 0.18 -1.72 2.98
CA SER A 130 1.06 -0.96 3.86
C SER A 130 2.50 -1.40 3.73
N PHE A 131 3.40 -0.43 3.59
CA PHE A 131 4.83 -0.65 3.34
C PHE A 131 5.70 0.06 4.39
N GLY A 132 6.53 -0.70 5.09
CA GLY A 132 7.39 -0.24 6.18
C GLY A 132 6.56 0.02 7.42
N ARG A 133 6.29 -1.01 8.23
CA ARG A 133 5.52 -0.90 9.47
C ARG A 133 6.41 -1.15 10.67
N ASP A 134 6.03 -0.55 11.79
CA ASP A 134 6.60 -0.89 13.10
C ASP A 134 8.15 -0.89 13.07
N GLY A 135 8.73 0.20 12.55
CA GLY A 135 10.17 0.42 12.45
C GLY A 135 10.91 -0.37 11.36
N SER A 136 10.21 -0.98 10.40
CA SER A 136 10.83 -1.74 9.31
C SER A 136 10.89 -0.97 7.98
N ASP A 137 11.55 -1.58 7.00
CA ASP A 137 11.59 -1.12 5.61
C ASP A 137 10.69 -1.97 4.71
N GLY A 138 9.81 -1.34 3.94
CA GLY A 138 8.93 -2.01 2.97
C GLY A 138 9.08 -1.44 1.58
N THR A 139 9.21 -2.31 0.57
CA THR A 139 9.40 -1.87 -0.82
C THR A 139 8.32 -2.42 -1.74
N PHE A 140 7.78 -1.56 -2.61
CA PHE A 140 6.85 -1.92 -3.68
C PHE A 140 7.39 -1.46 -5.04
N SER A 141 7.54 -2.37 -5.98
CA SER A 141 8.00 -2.06 -7.34
C SER A 141 7.00 -2.50 -8.40
N ILE A 142 6.70 -1.61 -9.35
CA ILE A 142 5.89 -1.90 -10.53
C ILE A 142 6.72 -1.59 -11.76
N THR A 143 7.11 -2.64 -12.47
CA THR A 143 7.87 -2.53 -13.72
C THR A 143 7.01 -2.83 -14.95
N GLY A 144 5.89 -3.51 -14.75
CA GLY A 144 4.85 -3.80 -15.75
C GLY A 144 3.57 -4.25 -15.06
N GLY A 145 2.70 -4.98 -15.77
CA GLY A 145 1.46 -5.52 -15.19
C GLY A 145 0.49 -4.46 -14.64
N THR A 146 -0.36 -4.88 -13.70
CA THR A 146 -1.33 -4.00 -13.03
C THR A 146 -1.44 -4.34 -11.55
N ALA A 147 -1.39 -3.31 -10.70
CA ALA A 147 -1.72 -3.42 -9.29
C ALA A 147 -2.95 -2.55 -8.98
N THR A 148 -3.88 -3.07 -8.20
CA THR A 148 -5.08 -2.36 -7.75
C THR A 148 -5.25 -2.56 -6.25
N SER A 149 -5.44 -1.48 -5.49
CA SER A 149 -5.86 -1.51 -4.10
C SER A 149 -7.13 -0.68 -3.94
N THR A 150 -8.25 -1.29 -3.57
CA THR A 150 -9.49 -0.54 -3.28
C THR A 150 -9.42 0.14 -1.92
N GLY A 151 -8.67 -0.45 -0.98
CA GLY A 151 -8.35 0.13 0.32
C GLY A 151 -7.24 1.18 0.26
N LYS A 152 -6.76 1.56 1.45
CA LYS A 152 -5.69 2.54 1.62
C LYS A 152 -4.35 2.00 1.11
N LEU A 153 -3.53 2.86 0.52
CA LEU A 153 -2.15 2.59 0.17
C LEU A 153 -1.23 3.50 0.99
N THR A 154 -0.45 2.92 1.91
CA THR A 154 0.37 3.70 2.84
C THR A 154 1.83 3.27 2.83
N PHE A 155 2.73 4.25 2.81
CA PHE A 155 4.18 4.06 2.90
C PHE A 155 4.72 4.80 4.12
N GLY A 156 5.47 4.11 5.00
CA GLY A 156 5.94 4.68 6.27
C GLY A 156 4.82 5.06 7.26
N PRO A 157 3.82 4.20 7.54
CA PRO A 157 2.76 4.47 8.53
C PRO A 157 3.25 4.64 9.98
N SER A 158 4.44 4.16 10.34
CA SER A 158 4.88 4.03 11.74
C SER A 158 6.20 4.76 12.00
N MET A 159 6.47 5.09 13.26
CA MET A 159 7.73 5.75 13.65
C MET A 159 8.95 4.90 13.26
N GLY A 160 9.98 5.53 12.69
CA GLY A 160 11.23 4.87 12.27
C GLY A 160 11.07 3.88 11.11
N SER A 161 9.89 3.81 10.50
CA SER A 161 9.64 2.94 9.35
C SER A 161 9.85 3.66 8.03
N GLN A 162 10.29 2.93 7.00
CA GLN A 162 10.49 3.45 5.66
C GLN A 162 9.68 2.64 4.64
N GLY A 163 8.77 3.30 3.93
CA GLY A 163 8.06 2.73 2.80
C GLY A 163 8.58 3.31 1.49
N VAL A 164 8.90 2.46 0.50
CA VAL A 164 9.36 2.89 -0.82
C VAL A 164 8.48 2.34 -1.94
N LEU A 165 7.92 3.22 -2.75
CA LEU A 165 7.24 2.93 -4.01
C LEU A 165 8.16 3.24 -5.20
N THR A 166 8.27 2.32 -6.14
CA THR A 166 8.95 2.55 -7.43
C THR A 166 8.05 2.14 -8.59
N ILE A 167 7.74 3.08 -9.49
CA ILE A 167 6.96 2.82 -10.71
C ILE A 167 7.82 3.14 -11.93
N LYS A 168 8.20 2.11 -12.69
CA LYS A 168 8.97 2.22 -13.94
C LYS A 168 8.10 1.96 -15.18
N GLY A 169 6.98 1.26 -15.00
CA GLY A 169 6.02 0.89 -16.04
C GLY A 169 4.71 0.42 -15.40
N GLY A 170 3.85 -0.24 -16.19
CA GLY A 170 2.59 -0.80 -15.70
C GLY A 170 1.57 0.24 -15.22
N GLN A 171 0.61 -0.21 -14.42
CA GLN A 171 -0.47 0.60 -13.85
C GLN A 171 -0.66 0.31 -12.36
N LEU A 172 -0.77 1.36 -11.54
CA LEU A 172 -1.17 1.29 -10.14
C LEU A 172 -2.47 2.07 -9.94
N HIS A 173 -3.52 1.37 -9.53
CA HIS A 173 -4.74 1.98 -9.04
C HIS A 173 -4.78 1.84 -7.52
N ALA A 174 -5.05 2.92 -6.81
CA ALA A 174 -5.12 2.87 -5.35
C ALA A 174 -6.30 3.69 -4.86
N GLY A 175 -6.87 3.34 -3.72
CA GLY A 175 -7.78 4.21 -2.99
C GLY A 175 -7.06 5.44 -2.44
N THR A 176 -7.28 5.79 -1.19
CA THR A 176 -6.51 6.87 -0.55
C THR A 176 -5.03 6.49 -0.47
N THR A 177 -4.14 7.38 -0.91
CA THR A 177 -2.69 7.13 -0.89
C THR A 177 -1.96 8.12 0.01
N THR A 178 -1.05 7.61 0.84
CA THR A 178 -0.29 8.46 1.78
C THR A 178 1.17 8.03 1.87
N LEU A 179 2.08 8.99 1.74
CA LEU A 179 3.51 8.82 1.99
C LEU A 179 3.89 9.48 3.32
N GLY A 180 4.47 8.74 4.25
CA GLY A 180 4.99 9.23 5.52
C GLY A 180 3.92 9.76 6.46
N ILE A 181 3.29 8.87 7.24
CA ILE A 181 2.32 9.27 8.30
C ILE A 181 3.04 9.56 9.61
N LEU A 182 3.81 8.58 10.09
CA LEU A 182 4.67 8.69 11.29
C LEU A 182 6.14 8.37 10.97
N GLY A 183 6.41 7.71 9.84
CA GLY A 183 7.76 7.45 9.35
C GLY A 183 8.02 8.18 8.04
N GLU A 184 8.80 7.54 7.18
CA GLU A 184 9.21 8.07 5.89
C GLU A 184 8.56 7.28 4.74
N GLY A 185 7.93 7.99 3.81
CA GLY A 185 7.40 7.43 2.58
C GLY A 185 8.10 8.04 1.37
N THR A 186 8.70 7.23 0.51
CA THR A 186 9.34 7.68 -0.73
C THR A 186 8.66 7.05 -1.93
N TRP A 187 8.34 7.86 -2.94
CA TRP A 187 7.81 7.41 -4.22
C TRP A 187 8.70 7.91 -5.36
N ASN A 188 9.27 6.98 -6.11
CA ASN A 188 10.02 7.25 -7.33
C ASN A 188 9.24 6.77 -8.56
N GLN A 189 8.93 7.67 -9.49
CA GLN A 189 8.25 7.32 -10.73
C GLN A 189 8.95 7.87 -11.95
N SER A 190 9.32 6.98 -12.86
CA SER A 190 9.96 7.32 -14.13
C SER A 190 9.14 6.89 -15.35
N GLY A 191 7.99 6.26 -15.15
CA GLY A 191 7.12 5.74 -16.19
C GLY A 191 5.80 5.22 -15.62
N GLY A 192 5.01 4.54 -16.45
CA GLY A 192 3.73 3.95 -16.03
C GLY A 192 2.63 4.96 -15.67
N LEU A 193 1.54 4.44 -15.15
CA LEU A 193 0.37 5.19 -14.68
C LEU A 193 0.13 4.89 -13.20
N PHE A 194 -0.02 5.95 -12.40
CA PHE A 194 -0.71 5.89 -11.13
C PHE A 194 -2.05 6.62 -11.24
N ALA A 195 -3.12 6.00 -10.77
CA ALA A 195 -4.44 6.61 -10.71
C ALA A 195 -5.10 6.34 -9.35
N GLN A 196 -5.36 7.42 -8.62
CA GLN A 196 -6.10 7.37 -7.38
C GLN A 196 -7.61 7.26 -7.67
N LEU A 197 -8.26 6.33 -6.98
CA LEU A 197 -9.67 5.99 -7.17
C LEU A 197 -10.60 6.89 -6.35
N ASN A 198 -10.15 7.38 -5.19
CA ASN A 198 -10.91 8.22 -4.28
C ASN A 198 -10.00 8.92 -3.26
N GLY A 199 -10.48 10.01 -2.66
CA GLY A 199 -9.79 10.72 -1.58
C GLY A 199 -8.54 11.47 -2.03
N ASP A 200 -7.80 11.93 -1.03
CA ASP A 200 -6.59 12.74 -1.23
C ASP A 200 -5.35 11.88 -1.47
N LEU A 201 -4.48 12.34 -2.37
CA LEU A 201 -3.09 11.92 -2.44
C LEU A 201 -2.28 12.79 -1.48
N ALA A 202 -1.76 12.22 -0.39
CA ALA A 202 -0.98 12.96 0.60
C ALA A 202 0.51 12.59 0.55
N ILE A 203 1.36 13.59 0.32
CA ILE A 203 2.82 13.49 0.38
C ILE A 203 3.25 14.14 1.70
N GLY A 204 3.51 13.32 2.72
CA GLY A 204 3.82 13.74 4.08
C GLY A 204 2.56 14.12 4.84
N ASP A 205 1.96 13.18 5.57
CA ASP A 205 0.73 13.44 6.35
C ASP A 205 1.01 13.39 7.85
N GLY A 206 0.84 14.52 8.52
CA GLY A 206 1.05 14.61 9.96
C GLY A 206 -0.13 14.11 10.81
N GLY A 207 -1.07 13.36 10.25
CA GLY A 207 -2.22 12.85 11.01
C GLY A 207 -3.05 13.95 11.67
N LEU A 208 -4.08 13.57 12.43
CA LEU A 208 -4.94 14.52 13.11
C LEU A 208 -4.19 15.25 14.23
N ALA A 209 -4.63 16.47 14.56
CA ALA A 209 -4.02 17.26 15.64
C ALA A 209 -4.05 16.58 17.01
N GLU A 210 -4.98 15.66 17.22
CA GLU A 210 -5.12 14.85 18.44
C GLU A 210 -4.11 13.69 18.51
N GLN A 211 -3.50 13.33 17.37
CA GLN A 211 -2.45 12.33 17.31
C GLN A 211 -1.11 13.00 17.63
N ASP A 212 -0.84 13.17 18.92
CA ASP A 212 0.41 13.74 19.45
C ASP A 212 1.59 12.75 19.40
N ASP A 213 1.50 11.74 18.54
CA ASP A 213 2.54 10.73 18.39
C ASP A 213 3.78 11.35 17.72
N PRO A 214 4.99 11.18 18.28
CA PRO A 214 6.20 11.63 17.61
C PRO A 214 6.45 10.83 16.32
N GLY A 215 7.20 11.42 15.38
CA GLY A 215 7.58 10.76 14.12
C GLY A 215 8.13 11.75 13.09
N ASP A 216 8.81 11.24 12.06
CA ASP A 216 9.41 12.06 11.00
C ASP A 216 8.34 12.64 10.05
N ARG A 217 7.28 11.86 9.81
CA ARG A 217 6.07 12.29 9.06
C ARG A 217 6.43 12.86 7.67
N LEU A 218 7.41 12.23 7.02
CA LEU A 218 8.08 12.72 5.83
C LEU A 218 7.61 11.95 4.60
N GLY A 219 6.99 12.64 3.64
CA GLY A 219 6.69 12.10 2.33
C GLY A 219 7.55 12.74 1.26
N THR A 220 8.11 11.93 0.36
CA THR A 220 8.84 12.39 -0.82
C THR A 220 8.28 11.74 -2.09
N LEU A 221 7.92 12.55 -3.08
CA LEU A 221 7.60 12.14 -4.44
C LEU A 221 8.68 12.65 -5.39
N ASN A 222 9.24 11.75 -6.20
CA ASN A 222 10.17 12.05 -7.28
C ASN A 222 9.58 11.56 -8.61
N LEU A 223 9.05 12.47 -9.42
CA LEU A 223 8.43 12.19 -10.71
C LEU A 223 9.35 12.69 -11.85
N SER A 224 9.95 11.76 -12.58
CA SER A 224 10.78 12.05 -13.76
C SER A 224 10.12 11.64 -15.08
N GLY A 225 8.98 10.96 -15.02
CA GLY A 225 8.21 10.52 -16.19
C GLY A 225 6.94 9.77 -15.79
N GLY A 226 6.08 9.44 -16.75
CA GLY A 226 4.80 8.76 -16.50
C GLY A 226 3.66 9.73 -16.13
N ILE A 227 2.58 9.17 -15.58
CA ILE A 227 1.36 9.91 -15.24
C ILE A 227 0.94 9.59 -13.80
N VAL A 228 0.62 10.63 -13.04
CA VAL A 228 0.01 10.57 -11.72
C VAL A 228 -1.34 11.28 -11.79
N ILE A 229 -2.42 10.55 -11.52
CA ILE A 229 -3.78 11.10 -11.44
C ILE A 229 -4.25 11.03 -9.99
N ALA A 230 -4.52 12.19 -9.38
CA ALA A 230 -5.14 12.29 -8.07
C ALA A 230 -6.65 12.60 -8.22
N SER A 231 -7.49 11.88 -7.48
CA SER A 231 -8.95 12.05 -7.53
C SER A 231 -9.37 13.36 -6.88
N ASP A 232 -9.26 13.50 -5.56
CA ASP A 232 -9.92 14.59 -4.84
C ASP A 232 -8.97 15.78 -4.69
N ALA A 233 -7.81 15.58 -4.06
CA ALA A 233 -6.76 16.57 -3.97
C ALA A 233 -5.36 15.94 -4.00
N LEU A 234 -4.36 16.76 -4.30
CA LEU A 234 -2.95 16.47 -3.99
C LEU A 234 -2.50 17.41 -2.86
N ALA A 235 -2.02 16.85 -1.76
CA ALA A 235 -1.47 17.62 -0.64
C ALA A 235 0.01 17.33 -0.45
N VAL A 236 0.86 18.33 -0.62
CA VAL A 236 2.30 18.28 -0.36
C VAL A 236 2.60 18.91 1.00
N GLY A 237 2.82 18.05 1.99
CA GLY A 237 2.85 18.34 3.41
C GLY A 237 1.45 18.67 3.90
N ASN A 238 0.77 17.63 4.37
CA ASN A 238 -0.58 17.65 4.90
C ASN A 238 -0.54 17.66 6.44
N ARG A 239 -1.40 18.48 7.05
CA ARG A 239 -1.50 18.67 8.50
C ARG A 239 -0.14 19.04 9.10
N ARG A 240 0.40 18.23 10.00
CA ARG A 240 1.72 18.43 10.63
C ARG A 240 2.88 17.80 9.84
N GLY A 241 2.61 17.18 8.69
CA GLY A 241 3.57 16.41 7.92
C GLY A 241 4.45 17.27 7.02
N SER A 242 5.61 16.73 6.66
CA SER A 242 6.55 17.34 5.73
C SER A 242 6.46 16.63 4.39
N GLY A 243 6.19 17.39 3.32
CA GLY A 243 6.05 16.83 1.98
C GLY A 243 7.00 17.47 1.00
N ILE A 244 7.71 16.67 0.22
CA ILE A 244 8.54 17.13 -0.89
C ILE A 244 8.07 16.44 -2.15
N ALA A 245 7.72 17.22 -3.18
CA ALA A 245 7.37 16.72 -4.50
C ALA A 245 8.32 17.33 -5.53
N ASN A 246 9.19 16.50 -6.09
CA ASN A 246 10.14 16.86 -7.15
C ASN A 246 9.62 16.33 -8.48
N VAL A 247 9.27 17.23 -9.39
CA VAL A 247 8.74 16.91 -10.71
C VAL A 247 9.72 17.40 -11.77
N SER A 248 10.48 16.49 -12.38
CA SER A 248 11.43 16.78 -13.45
C SER A 248 10.94 16.38 -14.85
N GLY A 249 9.81 15.67 -14.91
CA GLY A 249 9.13 15.25 -16.14
C GLY A 249 7.79 14.57 -15.82
N GLY A 250 7.06 14.16 -16.85
CA GLY A 250 5.76 13.47 -16.70
C GLY A 250 4.59 14.40 -16.39
N VAL A 251 3.47 13.81 -15.96
CA VAL A 251 2.21 14.53 -15.73
C VAL A 251 1.69 14.27 -14.33
N ILE A 252 1.34 15.34 -13.60
CA ILE A 252 0.45 15.30 -12.44
C ILE A 252 -0.87 15.94 -12.84
N ALA A 253 -1.96 15.19 -12.71
CA ALA A 253 -3.31 15.69 -12.92
C ALA A 253 -4.17 15.47 -11.67
N VAL A 254 -4.68 16.54 -11.08
CA VAL A 254 -5.67 16.48 -10.01
C VAL A 254 -7.03 16.79 -10.62
N THR A 255 -7.84 15.75 -10.82
CA THR A 255 -9.09 15.86 -11.59
C THR A 255 -10.25 16.39 -10.76
N GLY A 256 -10.17 16.28 -9.45
CA GLY A 256 -11.28 16.54 -8.53
C GLY A 256 -12.35 15.46 -8.55
N SER A 257 -13.11 15.40 -7.47
CA SER A 257 -14.43 14.77 -7.46
C SER A 257 -15.50 15.78 -7.92
N SER A 258 -16.79 15.41 -7.85
CA SER A 258 -17.91 16.29 -8.22
C SER A 258 -18.15 17.46 -7.26
N ASN A 259 -17.35 17.59 -6.20
CA ASN A 259 -17.50 18.60 -5.16
C ASN A 259 -16.64 19.84 -5.47
N ILE A 260 -17.08 21.01 -5.01
CA ILE A 260 -16.50 22.32 -5.38
C ILE A 260 -15.11 22.58 -4.78
N ASP A 261 -14.72 21.85 -3.74
CA ASP A 261 -13.44 22.00 -3.05
C ASP A 261 -12.41 20.94 -3.46
N ASP A 262 -12.76 20.10 -4.43
CA ASP A 262 -11.88 19.11 -5.02
C ASP A 262 -11.14 19.68 -6.22
N GLY A 263 -10.16 18.92 -6.73
CA GLY A 263 -9.31 19.30 -7.85
C GLY A 263 -8.14 20.20 -7.44
N ASN A 264 -7.92 20.37 -6.14
CA ASN A 264 -6.94 21.29 -5.60
C ASN A 264 -5.57 20.63 -5.42
N ILE A 265 -4.52 21.39 -5.72
CA ILE A 265 -3.16 21.09 -5.29
C ILE A 265 -2.84 22.00 -4.10
N TYR A 266 -2.46 21.41 -2.98
CA TYR A 266 -2.07 22.14 -1.78
C TYR A 266 -0.58 21.95 -1.50
N VAL A 267 0.10 23.04 -1.14
CA VAL A 267 1.45 23.00 -0.57
C VAL A 267 1.38 23.55 0.85
N GLY A 268 1.57 22.67 1.83
CA GLY A 268 1.44 22.98 3.26
C GLY A 268 -0.01 23.02 3.77
N ARG A 269 -0.86 22.09 3.33
CA ARG A 269 -2.27 21.99 3.75
C ARG A 269 -2.38 21.68 5.23
N GLY A 270 -3.22 22.39 5.99
CA GLY A 270 -3.50 22.02 7.39
C GLY A 270 -2.32 22.18 8.38
N LYS A 271 -1.18 22.71 7.94
CA LYS A 271 -0.17 23.33 8.81
C LYS A 271 -0.78 24.63 9.32
N ASP A 272 -1.69 24.51 10.29
CA ASP A 272 -2.59 25.54 10.80
C ASP A 272 -2.43 26.92 10.17
N TRP A 273 -3.29 27.22 9.21
CA TRP A 273 -3.41 28.55 8.61
C TRP A 273 -3.62 29.65 9.68
N GLU A 274 -3.99 29.31 10.92
CA GLU A 274 -4.25 30.31 11.96
C GLU A 274 -3.81 29.98 13.42
N PHE A 275 -3.34 28.79 13.81
CA PHE A 275 -3.44 28.39 15.25
C PHE A 275 -2.27 27.70 16.00
N LEU A 276 -1.13 27.34 15.40
CA LEU A 276 -0.01 26.70 16.14
C LEU A 276 1.30 27.50 16.21
N GLN A 277 1.22 28.84 16.16
CA GLN A 277 2.35 29.69 16.53
C GLN A 277 2.54 29.68 18.05
N GLY A 278 3.16 28.64 18.61
CA GLY A 278 3.51 28.64 20.04
C GLY A 278 4.00 27.33 20.65
N THR A 279 3.81 26.18 20.01
CA THR A 279 4.17 24.88 20.61
C THR A 279 5.60 24.43 20.31
N GLY A 280 6.35 25.15 19.47
CA GLY A 280 7.74 24.81 19.16
C GLY A 280 7.91 23.48 18.40
N MET A 281 6.83 22.87 17.91
CA MET A 281 6.92 21.72 17.03
C MET A 281 7.42 22.16 15.66
N PHE A 282 8.62 21.69 15.31
CA PHE A 282 9.22 21.94 14.01
C PHE A 282 8.34 21.38 12.91
N VAL A 283 7.79 22.28 12.12
CA VAL A 283 7.08 21.92 10.89
C VAL A 283 8.15 21.89 9.80
N ALA A 284 8.64 20.69 9.50
CA ALA A 284 9.57 20.49 8.39
C ALA A 284 8.91 20.96 7.05
N PRO A 285 9.69 21.42 6.07
CA PRO A 285 9.17 22.17 4.93
C PRO A 285 8.20 21.39 4.04
N SER A 286 7.28 22.12 3.42
CA SER A 286 6.50 21.63 2.27
C SER A 286 7.05 22.22 0.99
N GLU A 287 7.45 21.39 0.03
CA GLU A 287 8.06 21.83 -1.22
C GLU A 287 7.44 21.15 -2.44
N LEU A 288 7.01 21.94 -3.42
CA LEU A 288 6.66 21.46 -4.76
C LEU A 288 7.66 22.06 -5.74
N ASN A 289 8.63 21.24 -6.15
CA ASN A 289 9.71 21.60 -7.06
C ASN A 289 9.36 21.10 -8.46
N VAL A 290 9.12 22.01 -9.40
CA VAL A 290 8.85 21.66 -10.80
C VAL A 290 10.00 22.16 -11.66
N VAL A 291 10.72 21.22 -12.28
CA VAL A 291 11.89 21.46 -13.13
C VAL A 291 11.74 20.70 -14.44
N GLY A 292 12.48 21.10 -15.47
CA GLY A 292 12.47 20.42 -16.76
C GLY A 292 11.32 20.84 -17.69
N ASN A 293 11.55 20.66 -18.99
CA ASN A 293 10.64 21.16 -20.04
C ASN A 293 9.46 20.23 -20.31
N GLU A 294 9.44 19.04 -19.72
CA GLU A 294 8.43 17.99 -19.97
C GLU A 294 7.51 17.74 -18.78
N ALA A 295 7.64 18.54 -17.71
CA ALA A 295 6.76 18.47 -16.54
C ALA A 295 5.44 19.20 -16.80
N VAL A 296 4.31 18.50 -16.60
CA VAL A 296 2.97 19.08 -16.73
C VAL A 296 2.22 18.92 -15.42
N ILE A 297 1.73 20.03 -14.88
CA ILE A 297 0.89 20.07 -13.68
C ILE A 297 -0.49 20.58 -14.06
N ILE A 298 -1.53 19.81 -13.74
CA ILE A 298 -2.92 20.16 -13.99
C ILE A 298 -3.66 20.10 -12.65
N ALA A 299 -4.25 21.22 -12.24
CA ALA A 299 -5.23 21.28 -11.17
C ALA A 299 -6.59 21.61 -11.78
N ASN A 300 -7.60 20.79 -11.54
CA ASN A 300 -8.96 21.06 -12.02
C ASN A 300 -9.57 22.30 -11.34
N ASN A 301 -9.11 22.64 -10.13
CA ASN A 301 -9.54 23.82 -9.39
C ASN A 301 -8.37 24.79 -9.18
N SER A 302 -7.78 24.81 -7.97
CA SER A 302 -6.78 25.79 -7.59
C SER A 302 -5.46 25.15 -7.16
N LEU A 303 -4.36 25.90 -7.35
CA LEU A 303 -3.09 25.67 -6.66
C LEU A 303 -3.03 26.61 -5.45
N LEU A 304 -3.04 26.04 -4.25
CA LEU A 304 -3.11 26.75 -2.98
C LEU A 304 -1.83 26.53 -2.17
N MET A 305 -1.26 27.61 -1.66
CA MET A 305 0.00 27.58 -0.90
C MET A 305 -0.18 28.28 0.43
N ASN A 306 0.34 27.67 1.50
CA ASN A 306 0.42 28.31 2.81
C ASN A 306 1.72 29.14 2.91
N PRO A 307 1.69 30.47 2.84
CA PRO A 307 2.92 31.26 2.90
C PRO A 307 3.70 31.09 4.22
N ASN A 308 3.05 30.66 5.31
CA ASN A 308 3.70 30.44 6.60
C ASN A 308 4.27 29.01 6.77
N GLY A 309 3.77 28.04 6.00
CA GLY A 309 4.14 26.62 6.09
C GLY A 309 5.03 26.12 4.95
N VAL A 310 5.23 26.99 3.97
CA VAL A 310 6.13 26.83 2.84
C VAL A 310 7.47 27.44 3.25
N ALA A 311 8.55 26.66 3.19
CA ALA A 311 9.87 27.24 3.42
C ALA A 311 10.14 28.32 2.37
N GLU A 312 11.01 29.28 2.69
CA GLU A 312 11.50 30.30 1.74
C GLU A 312 12.03 29.70 0.42
N SER A 313 12.24 28.37 0.37
CA SER A 313 12.65 27.55 -0.76
C SER A 313 11.55 27.10 -1.72
N ALA A 314 10.24 27.27 -1.46
CA ALA A 314 9.25 27.16 -2.54
C ALA A 314 9.32 28.41 -3.42
N THR A 315 10.47 28.54 -4.04
CA THR A 315 10.62 29.20 -5.29
C THR A 315 9.65 28.48 -6.21
N LEU A 316 8.49 29.08 -6.46
CA LEU A 316 7.84 28.95 -7.75
C LEU A 316 8.84 29.57 -8.74
N GLY A 317 9.92 28.84 -9.02
CA GLY A 317 10.95 29.22 -9.95
C GLY A 317 10.28 29.13 -11.29
N VAL A 318 9.69 30.22 -11.74
CA VAL A 318 9.14 30.36 -13.08
C VAL A 318 10.31 30.30 -14.05
N GLY A 319 10.77 29.09 -14.33
CA GLY A 319 11.31 28.68 -15.60
C GLY A 319 10.19 28.01 -16.39
N ILE A 320 9.02 28.65 -16.50
CA ILE A 320 8.01 28.24 -17.47
C ILE A 320 8.55 28.67 -18.84
N THR A 321 9.41 27.85 -19.41
CA THR A 321 9.73 27.93 -20.84
C THR A 321 8.82 26.96 -21.56
N GLY A 322 7.71 27.49 -22.08
CA GLY A 322 6.94 26.84 -23.15
C GLY A 322 7.59 27.08 -24.50
#